data_AF-A0A7X8UL13-F1
#
_entry.id   AF-A0A7X8UL13-F1
#
_cell.length_a   1.000
_cell.length_b   1.000
_cell.length_c   1.000
_cell.angle_alpha   90.00
_cell.angle_beta   90.00
_cell.angle_gamma   90.00
#
_symmetry.space_group_name_H-M   'P 1'
#
loop_
_entity.id
_entity.type
_entity.pdbx_description
1 polymer ?
#
loop_
_entity_poly.entity_id
_entity_poly.type
_entity_poly.pdbx_seq_one_letter_code
_entity_poly.pdbx_strand_id
1 'polypeptide(L)'
;MATNIYKCQITSKASDLNTQLTAAMCNEMTHMQDFQTKLYEHGFKPSKLRWAYWMVGYVFGLGSRMLGTRQMLKTGVWTETKAVHHYSQLLEDIEWDDDTRALIEKNQADEHGHIQRWDRLLEHPEELS
;
A
#
# COMPACT_ATOMS: atom_id res chain seq x y z
N MET A 1 -1.24 6.39 2.24
CA MET A 1 -0.39 6.99 1.19
C MET A 1 -0.45 6.12 -0.06
N ALA A 2 -0.17 4.81 0.07
CA ALA A 2 -0.24 3.81 -0.98
C ALA A 2 -1.58 3.78 -1.75
N THR A 3 -2.73 3.93 -1.08
CA THR A 3 -4.04 4.08 -1.75
C THR A 3 -4.03 5.15 -2.86
N ASN A 4 -3.41 6.30 -2.61
CA ASN A 4 -3.38 7.38 -3.60
C ASN A 4 -2.35 7.13 -4.71
N ILE A 5 -1.26 6.40 -4.40
CA ILE A 5 -0.28 5.98 -5.41
C ILE A 5 -0.98 5.09 -6.44
N TYR A 6 -1.65 4.03 -5.98
CA TYR A 6 -2.39 3.12 -6.85
C TYR A 6 -3.53 3.81 -7.59
N LYS A 7 -4.30 4.65 -6.90
CA LYS A 7 -5.38 5.43 -7.53
C LYS A 7 -4.90 6.30 -8.69
N CYS A 8 -3.73 6.94 -8.56
CA CYS A 8 -3.15 7.77 -9.63
C CYS A 8 -2.58 6.94 -10.79
N GLN A 9 -2.17 5.72 -10.50
CA GLN A 9 -1.63 4.77 -11.48
C GLN A 9 -2.71 4.12 -12.36
N ILE A 10 -3.92 3.90 -11.82
CA ILE A 10 -5.05 3.29 -12.54
C ILE A 10 -5.48 4.17 -13.73
N THR A 11 -5.76 3.52 -14.86
CA THR A 11 -6.21 4.19 -16.10
C THR A 11 -7.66 3.81 -16.46
N SER A 12 -8.20 4.34 -17.56
CA SER A 12 -9.52 3.92 -18.08
C SER A 12 -9.49 2.63 -18.90
N LYS A 13 -8.31 2.07 -19.19
CA LYS A 13 -8.18 0.83 -19.97
C LYS A 13 -8.55 -0.38 -19.11
N ALA A 14 -9.28 -1.34 -19.67
CA ALA A 14 -9.40 -2.65 -19.05
C ALA A 14 -8.11 -3.42 -19.32
N SER A 15 -7.37 -3.77 -18.27
CA SER A 15 -6.16 -4.59 -18.34
C SER A 15 -5.92 -5.32 -17.02
N ASP A 16 -5.16 -6.40 -17.07
CA ASP A 16 -4.82 -7.19 -15.89
C ASP A 16 -4.04 -6.37 -14.87
N LEU A 17 -3.14 -5.49 -15.33
CA LEU A 17 -2.46 -4.52 -14.46
C LEU A 17 -3.45 -3.62 -13.70
N ASN A 18 -4.47 -3.10 -14.37
CA ASN A 18 -5.46 -2.24 -13.72
C ASN A 18 -6.29 -3.02 -12.69
N THR A 19 -6.62 -4.29 -12.96
CA THR A 19 -7.26 -5.19 -12.00
C THR A 19 -6.40 -5.38 -10.76
N GLN A 20 -5.11 -5.66 -10.94
CA GLN A 20 -4.17 -5.85 -9.84
C GLN A 20 -3.95 -4.58 -9.02
N LEU A 21 -3.81 -3.42 -9.68
CA LEU A 21 -3.70 -2.11 -9.01
C LEU A 21 -4.98 -1.76 -8.22
N THR A 22 -6.15 -2.12 -8.75
CA THR A 22 -7.42 -1.92 -8.06
C THR A 22 -7.52 -2.82 -6.83
N ALA A 23 -7.12 -4.09 -6.94
CA ALA A 23 -7.09 -5.01 -5.81
C ALA A 23 -6.14 -4.50 -4.70
N ALA A 24 -4.92 -4.09 -5.05
CA ALA A 24 -3.97 -3.51 -4.11
C ALA A 24 -4.53 -2.23 -3.46
N MET A 25 -5.11 -1.31 -4.24
CA MET A 25 -5.77 -0.12 -3.71
C MET A 25 -6.87 -0.47 -2.70
N CYS A 26 -7.67 -1.50 -2.95
CA CYS A 26 -8.69 -1.96 -2.02
C CYS A 26 -8.08 -2.51 -0.73
N ASN A 27 -6.99 -3.29 -0.81
CA ASN A 27 -6.27 -3.76 0.38
C ASN A 27 -5.74 -2.59 1.22
N GLU A 28 -5.12 -1.59 0.57
CA GLU A 28 -4.65 -0.38 1.25
C GLU A 28 -5.77 0.43 1.93
N MET A 29 -6.98 0.42 1.35
CA MET A 29 -8.15 1.05 1.97
C MET A 29 -8.58 0.29 3.21
N THR A 30 -8.54 -1.04 3.19
CA THR A 30 -8.80 -1.88 4.36
C THR A 30 -7.78 -1.62 5.46
N HIS A 31 -6.48 -1.59 5.15
CA HIS A 31 -5.45 -1.27 6.16
C HIS A 31 -5.69 0.10 6.82
N MET A 32 -6.07 1.09 6.02
CA MET A 32 -6.40 2.42 6.52
C MET A 32 -7.63 2.43 7.44
N GLN A 33 -8.62 1.60 7.16
CA GLN A 33 -9.80 1.41 8.01
C GLN A 33 -9.43 0.67 9.30
N ASP A 34 -8.68 -0.42 9.20
CA ASP A 34 -8.18 -1.23 10.30
C ASP A 34 -7.43 -0.35 11.32
N PHE A 35 -6.49 0.47 10.85
CA PHE A 35 -5.77 1.43 11.70
C PHE A 35 -6.67 2.50 12.31
N GLN A 36 -7.65 3.02 11.57
CA GLN A 36 -8.56 4.04 12.09
C GLN A 36 -9.46 3.48 13.17
N THR A 37 -9.98 2.27 12.99
CA THR A 37 -10.78 1.56 13.97
C THR A 37 -9.99 1.42 15.26
N LYS A 38 -8.76 0.91 15.21
CA LYS A 38 -7.90 0.78 16.39
C LYS A 38 -7.57 2.12 17.05
N LEU A 39 -7.26 3.15 16.26
CA LEU A 39 -7.05 4.50 16.81
C LEU A 39 -8.27 5.00 17.59
N TYR A 40 -9.48 4.80 17.08
CA TYR A 40 -10.71 5.23 17.75
C TYR A 40 -11.05 4.38 18.97
N GLU A 41 -10.81 3.05 18.92
CA GLU A 41 -10.97 2.15 20.06
C GLU A 41 -10.12 2.61 21.26
N HIS A 42 -8.91 3.10 21.00
CA HIS A 42 -8.01 3.66 22.01
C HIS A 42 -8.27 5.15 22.33
N GLY A 43 -9.36 5.75 21.82
CA GLY A 43 -9.74 7.14 22.09
C GLY A 43 -8.91 8.21 21.37
N PHE A 44 -8.03 7.81 20.45
CA PHE A 44 -7.24 8.73 19.63
C PHE A 44 -8.03 9.22 18.41
N LYS A 45 -7.50 10.26 17.76
CA LYS A 45 -8.04 10.81 16.51
C LYS A 45 -6.95 10.82 15.44
N PRO A 46 -7.30 10.57 14.16
CA PRO A 46 -6.35 10.69 13.06
C PRO A 46 -5.67 12.06 13.02
N SER A 47 -4.37 12.07 12.70
CA SER A 47 -3.59 13.30 12.62
C SER A 47 -4.14 14.26 11.55
N LYS A 48 -4.16 15.56 11.86
CA LYS A 48 -4.48 16.62 10.89
C LYS A 48 -3.45 16.68 9.75
N LEU A 49 -2.25 16.13 9.92
CA LEU A 49 -1.21 16.07 8.88
C LEU A 49 -1.49 15.03 7.78
N ARG A 50 -2.61 14.30 7.85
CA ARG A 50 -3.00 13.29 6.85
C ARG A 50 -3.05 13.82 5.42
N TRP A 51 -3.38 15.10 5.22
CA TRP A 51 -3.40 15.72 3.89
C TRP A 51 -2.01 15.82 3.25
N ALA A 52 -0.94 15.96 4.05
CA ALA A 52 0.43 15.99 3.54
C ALA A 52 0.81 14.62 2.93
N TYR A 53 0.45 13.52 3.61
CA TYR A 53 0.64 12.16 3.09
C TYR A 53 -0.20 11.88 1.84
N TRP A 54 -1.35 12.54 1.69
CA TRP A 54 -2.13 12.48 0.45
C TRP A 54 -1.37 13.12 -0.72
N MET A 55 -0.79 14.32 -0.53
CA MET A 55 0.01 14.98 -1.56
C MET A 55 1.24 14.16 -1.96
N VAL A 56 1.93 13.59 -0.98
CA VAL A 56 3.10 12.72 -1.24
C VAL A 56 2.70 11.53 -2.10
N GLY A 57 1.60 10.85 -1.76
CA GLY A 57 1.09 9.74 -2.57
C GLY A 57 0.72 10.16 -4.00
N TYR A 58 0.13 11.34 -4.16
CA TYR A 58 -0.18 11.90 -5.49
C TYR A 58 1.07 12.12 -6.35
N VAL A 59 2.11 12.75 -5.77
CA VAL A 59 3.37 13.02 -6.48
C VAL A 59 4.05 11.72 -6.92
N PHE A 60 4.16 10.73 -6.03
CA PHE A 60 4.76 9.45 -6.37
C PHE A 60 3.91 8.64 -7.37
N GLY A 61 2.59 8.63 -7.21
CA GLY A 61 1.68 7.93 -8.12
C GLY A 61 1.71 8.50 -9.53
N LEU A 62 1.52 9.81 -9.68
CA LEU A 62 1.52 10.46 -10.99
C LEU A 62 2.93 10.47 -11.61
N GLY A 63 3.95 10.77 -10.82
CA GLY A 63 5.35 10.80 -11.28
C GLY A 63 5.81 9.44 -11.78
N SER A 64 5.58 8.37 -11.02
CA SER A 64 5.95 7.02 -11.43
C SER A 64 5.20 6.58 -12.69
N ARG A 65 3.93 6.95 -12.83
CA ARG A 65 3.14 6.69 -14.04
C ARG A 65 3.70 7.38 -15.27
N MET A 66 4.08 8.65 -15.17
CA MET A 66 4.69 9.38 -16.29
C MET A 66 6.00 8.74 -16.77
N LEU A 67 6.72 8.07 -15.87
CA LEU A 67 7.96 7.35 -16.15
C LEU A 67 7.73 5.92 -16.69
N GLY A 68 6.47 5.48 -16.81
CA GLY A 68 6.07 4.21 -17.41
C GLY A 68 5.90 3.05 -16.42
N THR A 69 5.31 1.95 -16.91
CA THR A 69 4.85 0.82 -16.09
C THR A 69 5.96 0.19 -15.23
N ARG A 70 7.18 0.05 -15.77
CA ARG A 70 8.31 -0.49 -14.99
C ARG A 70 8.64 0.39 -13.78
N GLN A 71 8.58 1.72 -13.92
CA GLN A 71 8.85 2.62 -12.80
C GLN A 71 7.68 2.66 -11.81
N MET A 72 6.44 2.50 -12.28
CA MET A 72 5.28 2.31 -11.42
C MET A 72 5.44 1.10 -10.50
N LEU A 73 5.76 -0.07 -11.05
CA LEU A 73 5.94 -1.30 -10.28
C LEU A 73 7.09 -1.19 -9.27
N LYS A 74 8.24 -0.63 -9.67
CA LYS A 74 9.36 -0.36 -8.75
C LYS A 74 8.97 0.58 -7.60
N THR A 75 8.13 1.57 -7.88
CA THR A 75 7.61 2.49 -6.86
C THR A 75 6.67 1.77 -5.90
N GLY A 76 5.86 0.83 -6.42
CA GLY A 76 5.07 -0.11 -5.63
C GLY A 76 5.97 -0.91 -4.68
N VAL A 77 6.89 -1.71 -5.21
CA VAL A 77 7.86 -2.51 -4.42
C VAL A 77 8.54 -1.69 -3.33
N TRP A 78 9.04 -0.49 -3.65
CA TRP A 78 9.69 0.38 -2.68
C TRP A 78 8.74 0.85 -1.58
N THR A 79 7.50 1.19 -1.93
CA THR A 79 6.48 1.63 -0.95
C THR A 79 6.13 0.50 0.00
N GLU A 80 5.87 -0.70 -0.54
CA GLU A 80 5.46 -1.85 0.27
C GLU A 80 6.61 -2.38 1.12
N THR A 81 7.86 -2.32 0.62
CA THR A 81 9.05 -2.65 1.43
C THR A 81 9.17 -1.74 2.64
N LYS A 82 8.86 -0.44 2.49
CA LYS A 82 8.81 0.48 3.63
C LYS A 82 7.65 0.16 4.57
N ALA A 83 6.49 -0.22 4.05
CA ALA A 83 5.35 -0.62 4.87
C ALA A 83 5.70 -1.86 5.72
N VAL A 84 6.26 -2.91 5.11
CA VAL A 84 6.76 -4.10 5.81
C VAL A 84 7.75 -3.74 6.92
N HIS A 85 8.70 -2.85 6.63
CA HIS A 85 9.67 -2.41 7.63
C HIS A 85 8.98 -1.75 8.83
N HIS A 86 8.05 -0.81 8.58
CA HIS A 86 7.32 -0.15 9.67
C HIS A 86 6.42 -1.11 10.45
N TYR A 87 5.76 -2.06 9.79
CA TYR A 87 5.01 -3.11 10.47
C TYR A 87 5.90 -3.99 11.35
N SER A 88 7.10 -4.35 10.87
CA SER A 88 8.08 -5.12 11.65
C SER A 88 8.49 -4.35 12.91
N GLN A 89 8.81 -3.06 12.77
CA GLN A 89 9.12 -2.19 13.91
C GLN A 89 7.96 -2.13 14.91
N LEU A 90 6.72 -1.98 14.44
CA LEU A 90 5.55 -1.97 15.33
C LEU A 90 5.39 -3.29 16.10
N LEU A 91 5.62 -4.43 15.45
CA LEU A 91 5.49 -5.76 16.07
C LEU A 91 6.61 -6.06 17.07
N GLU A 92 7.81 -5.51 16.85
CA GLU A 92 8.99 -5.68 17.70
C GLU A 92 8.99 -4.72 18.90
N ASP A 93 8.63 -3.45 18.68
CA ASP A 93 8.83 -2.37 19.66
C ASP A 93 7.68 -2.22 20.66
N ILE A 94 6.49 -2.77 20.36
CA ILE A 94 5.27 -2.52 21.14
C ILE A 94 4.58 -3.83 21.50
N GLU A 95 4.17 -3.94 22.77
CA GLU A 95 3.30 -5.01 23.23
C GLU A 95 1.84 -4.69 22.85
N TRP A 96 1.27 -5.53 21.99
CA TRP A 96 -0.10 -5.42 21.50
C TRP A 96 -0.97 -6.49 22.12
N ASP A 97 -2.26 -6.21 22.29
CA ASP A 97 -3.27 -7.24 22.50
C ASP A 97 -3.34 -8.19 21.29
N ASP A 98 -3.83 -9.41 21.50
CA ASP A 98 -3.85 -10.47 20.48
C ASP A 98 -4.59 -10.04 19.21
N ASP A 99 -5.71 -9.31 19.34
CA ASP A 99 -6.50 -8.86 18.21
C ASP A 99 -5.74 -7.82 17.37
N THR A 100 -5.12 -6.84 18.03
CA THR A 100 -4.32 -5.81 17.35
C THR A 100 -3.04 -6.38 16.74
N ARG A 101 -2.38 -7.33 17.41
CA ARG A 101 -1.22 -8.04 16.84
C ARG A 101 -1.59 -8.79 15.57
N ALA A 102 -2.65 -9.60 15.61
CA ALA A 102 -3.10 -10.38 14.45
C ALA A 102 -3.47 -9.47 13.26
N LEU A 103 -4.08 -8.31 13.53
CA LEU A 103 -4.38 -7.29 12.52
C LEU A 103 -3.11 -6.76 11.84
N ILE A 104 -2.10 -6.42 12.64
CA ILE A 104 -0.82 -5.89 12.15
C ILE A 104 -0.08 -6.94 11.32
N GLU A 105 -0.02 -8.18 11.80
CA GLU A 105 0.60 -9.31 11.09
C GLU A 105 -0.10 -9.62 9.75
N LYS A 106 -1.43 -9.60 9.74
CA LYS A 106 -2.21 -9.75 8.50
C LYS A 106 -1.87 -8.64 7.51
N ASN A 107 -1.87 -7.38 7.95
CA ASN A 107 -1.59 -6.26 7.05
C ASN A 107 -0.15 -6.33 6.52
N GLN A 108 0.82 -6.71 7.36
CA GLN A 108 2.19 -6.97 6.91
C GLN A 108 2.27 -8.09 5.86
N ALA A 109 1.53 -9.18 6.05
CA ALA A 109 1.49 -10.28 5.10
C ALA A 109 0.91 -9.86 3.74
N ASP A 110 -0.11 -8.99 3.74
CA ASP A 110 -0.65 -8.40 2.51
C ASP A 110 0.44 -7.61 1.76
N GLU A 111 1.26 -6.83 2.46
CA GLU A 111 2.36 -6.08 1.85
C GLU A 111 3.44 -6.97 1.25
N HIS A 112 3.80 -8.07 1.91
CA HIS A 112 4.67 -9.08 1.32
C HIS A 112 4.07 -9.65 0.03
N GLY A 113 2.76 -9.90 0.01
CA GLY A 113 2.04 -10.33 -1.17
C GLY A 113 2.08 -9.30 -2.32
N HIS A 114 1.97 -8.01 -2.00
CA HIS A 114 2.12 -6.94 -2.98
C HIS A 114 3.53 -6.89 -3.58
N ILE A 115 4.58 -6.95 -2.75
CA ILE A 115 5.98 -6.99 -3.22
C ILE A 115 6.18 -8.14 -4.22
N GLN A 116 5.79 -9.35 -3.83
CA GLN A 116 5.94 -10.54 -4.69
C GLN A 116 5.20 -10.39 -6.02
N ARG A 117 3.99 -9.79 -6.00
CA ARG A 117 3.21 -9.54 -7.21
C ARG A 117 3.89 -8.54 -8.13
N TRP A 118 4.40 -7.44 -7.59
CA TRP A 118 5.06 -6.40 -8.39
C TRP A 118 6.41 -6.86 -8.94
N ASP A 119 7.18 -7.61 -8.15
CA ASP A 119 8.43 -8.23 -8.63
C ASP A 119 8.17 -9.22 -9.75
N ARG A 120 7.14 -10.08 -9.62
CA ARG A 120 6.73 -10.97 -10.70
C ARG A 120 6.40 -10.20 -11.98
N LEU A 121 5.60 -9.14 -11.90
CA LEU A 121 5.26 -8.32 -13.07
C LEU A 121 6.47 -7.56 -13.65
N LEU A 122 7.51 -7.31 -12.86
CA LEU A 122 8.78 -6.73 -13.33
C LEU A 122 9.64 -7.73 -14.09
N GLU A 123 9.58 -9.00 -13.70
CA GLU A 123 10.26 -10.14 -14.32
C GLU A 123 9.50 -10.66 -15.56
N HIS A 124 8.16 -10.57 -15.53
CA HIS A 124 7.22 -11.08 -16.53
C HIS A 124 6.36 -9.95 -17.13
N PRO A 125 6.96 -8.99 -17.88
CA PRO A 125 6.22 -7.86 -18.43
C PRO A 125 5.15 -8.27 -19.47
N GLU A 126 5.19 -9.49 -19.99
CA GLU A 126 4.14 -10.08 -20.83
C GLU A 126 2.80 -10.23 -20.10
N GLU A 127 2.78 -10.32 -18.76
CA GLU A 127 1.57 -10.39 -17.94
C GLU A 127 0.90 -9.02 -17.73
N LEU A 128 1.44 -7.94 -18.30
CA LEU A 128 0.92 -6.57 -18.17
C LEU A 128 -0.17 -6.21 -19.20
N SER A 129 -0.36 -7.06 -20.22
CA SER A 129 -1.24 -6.82 -21.38
C SER A 129 -2.72 -6.79 -21.02
#